data_AF-A0A285U8G6-F1
#
_entry.id   AF-A0A285U8G6-F1
#
_cell.length_a   1.000
_cell.length_b   1.000
_cell.length_c   1.000
_cell.angle_alpha   90.00
_cell.angle_beta   90.00
_cell.angle_gamma   90.00
#
_symmetry.space_group_name_H-M   'P 1'
#
loop_
_entity.id
_entity.type
_entity.pdbx_description
1 polymer ?
#
loop_
_entity_poly.entity_id
_entity_poly.type
_entity_poly.pdbx_seq_one_letter_code
_entity_poly.pdbx_strand_id
1 'polypeptide(L)'
;MDDFAPIDLNDDDRRTYSKLCAAVHDFSMAVEYGEFILKKGWNAHAADRGNAYLLQSAFVTAMLVSYGRAFTQSNGWNDFPKELLDLYDAGELGQHERFRELRNRVYAHTDPREFKVHPWTKVLISVAPRHHVEADESR
;
A
#
# COMPACT_ATOMS: atom_id res chain seq x y z
N MET A 1 -24.09 38.24 -3.42
CA MET A 1 -22.79 38.22 -4.11
C MET A 1 -21.79 38.42 -2.98
N ASP A 2 -21.18 37.35 -2.49
CA ASP A 2 -20.26 37.45 -1.36
C ASP A 2 -18.92 38.01 -1.85
N ASP A 3 -18.59 39.20 -1.34
CA ASP A 3 -17.27 39.83 -1.50
C ASP A 3 -16.27 39.09 -0.60
N PHE A 4 -15.66 38.03 -1.13
CA PHE A 4 -14.46 37.47 -0.51
C PHE A 4 -13.24 38.21 -1.06
N ALA A 5 -12.63 39.04 -0.21
CA ALA A 5 -11.31 39.58 -0.49
C ALA A 5 -10.33 38.41 -0.72
N PRO A 6 -9.46 38.48 -1.75
CA PRO A 6 -8.50 37.42 -2.01
C PRO A 6 -7.59 37.23 -0.78
N ILE A 7 -7.52 35.99 -0.30
CA ILE A 7 -6.65 35.61 0.81
C ILE A 7 -5.22 35.56 0.27
N ASP A 8 -4.34 36.41 0.82
CA ASP A 8 -2.91 36.35 0.54
C ASP A 8 -2.26 35.29 1.43
N LEU A 9 -1.88 34.16 0.84
CA LEU A 9 -1.22 33.06 1.53
C LEU A 9 0.29 33.18 1.35
N ASN A 10 1.02 33.11 2.47
CA ASN A 10 2.46 32.91 2.45
C ASN A 10 2.81 31.54 1.83
N ASP A 11 4.09 31.30 1.57
CA ASP A 11 4.53 30.08 0.88
C ASP A 11 4.19 28.79 1.66
N ASP A 12 4.26 28.81 2.98
CA ASP A 12 3.95 27.66 3.82
C ASP A 12 2.44 27.36 3.81
N ASP A 13 1.60 28.37 3.98
CA ASP A 13 0.15 28.24 3.90
C ASP A 13 -0.29 27.78 2.51
N ARG A 14 0.38 28.25 1.45
CA ARG A 14 0.14 27.81 0.08
C ARG A 14 0.48 26.33 -0.12
N ARG A 15 1.58 25.84 0.47
CA ARG A 15 1.94 24.41 0.44
C ARG A 15 0.93 23.57 1.22
N THR A 16 0.53 24.03 2.41
CA THR A 16 -0.49 23.36 3.22
C THR A 16 -1.83 23.31 2.49
N TYR A 17 -2.30 24.42 1.93
CA TYR A 17 -3.51 24.48 1.12
C TYR A 17 -3.44 23.51 -0.07
N SER A 18 -2.30 23.49 -0.78
CA SER A 18 -2.10 22.56 -1.90
C SER A 18 -2.16 21.11 -1.43
N LYS A 19 -1.55 20.78 -0.27
CA LYS A 19 -1.62 19.45 0.36
C LYS A 19 -3.06 19.06 0.66
N LEU A 20 -3.85 19.98 1.22
CA LEU A 20 -5.27 19.74 1.52
C LEU A 20 -6.08 19.53 0.24
N CYS A 21 -5.88 20.32 -0.82
CA CYS A 21 -6.54 20.11 -2.11
C CYS A 21 -6.20 18.74 -2.71
N ALA A 22 -4.94 18.32 -2.65
CA ALA A 22 -4.52 16.99 -3.10
C ALA A 22 -5.15 15.88 -2.24
N ALA A 23 -5.22 16.08 -0.91
CA ALA A 23 -5.82 15.14 0.02
C ALA A 23 -7.32 14.93 -0.26
N VAL A 24 -8.07 15.99 -0.62
CA VAL A 24 -9.48 15.87 -1.02
C VAL A 24 -9.64 14.90 -2.18
N HIS A 25 -8.80 15.02 -3.22
CA HIS A 25 -8.84 14.08 -4.35
C HIS A 25 -8.51 12.65 -3.90
N ASP A 26 -7.46 12.48 -3.10
CA ASP A 26 -7.06 11.18 -2.55
C ASP A 26 -8.17 10.53 -1.71
N PHE A 27 -8.91 11.31 -0.90
CA PHE A 27 -10.07 10.82 -0.15
C PHE A 27 -11.26 10.46 -1.03
N SER A 28 -11.60 11.28 -2.03
CA SER A 28 -12.68 10.97 -2.97
C SER A 28 -12.43 9.63 -3.67
N MET A 29 -11.20 9.40 -4.15
CA MET A 29 -10.82 8.11 -4.76
C MET A 29 -10.95 6.94 -3.78
N ALA A 30 -10.54 7.12 -2.52
CA ALA A 30 -10.68 6.08 -1.50
C ALA A 30 -12.16 5.72 -1.25
N VAL A 31 -13.03 6.73 -1.19
CA VAL A 31 -14.49 6.52 -1.08
C VAL A 31 -15.02 5.76 -2.28
N GLU A 32 -14.70 6.19 -3.51
CA GLU A 32 -15.17 5.52 -4.74
C GLU A 32 -14.77 4.04 -4.79
N TYR A 33 -13.53 3.71 -4.41
CA TYR A 33 -13.09 2.31 -4.35
C TYR A 33 -13.82 1.53 -3.26
N GLY A 34 -14.02 2.11 -2.07
CA GLY A 34 -14.77 1.51 -0.97
C GLY A 34 -16.22 1.23 -1.36
N GLU A 35 -16.89 2.21 -1.96
CA GLU A 35 -18.26 2.08 -2.48
C GLU A 35 -18.35 0.99 -3.54
N PHE A 36 -17.36 0.89 -4.44
CA PHE A 36 -17.33 -0.16 -5.45
C PHE A 36 -17.20 -1.55 -4.84
N ILE A 37 -16.33 -1.72 -3.83
CA ILE A 37 -16.18 -2.99 -3.09
C ILE A 37 -17.51 -3.37 -2.43
N LEU A 38 -18.15 -2.43 -1.73
CA LEU A 38 -19.43 -2.65 -1.06
C LEU A 38 -20.54 -3.00 -2.06
N LYS A 39 -20.63 -2.26 -3.18
CA LYS A 39 -21.59 -2.51 -4.26
C LYS A 39 -21.45 -3.91 -4.87
N LYS A 40 -20.22 -4.43 -4.96
CA LYS A 40 -19.97 -5.76 -5.50
C LYS A 40 -20.19 -6.87 -4.47
N GLY A 41 -20.21 -6.55 -3.18
CA GLY A 41 -20.36 -7.54 -2.10
C GLY A 41 -19.24 -8.58 -2.10
N TRP A 42 -18.05 -8.22 -2.59
CA TRP A 42 -16.95 -9.15 -2.71
C TRP A 42 -16.42 -9.55 -1.32
N ASN A 43 -16.37 -10.85 -1.09
CA ASN A 43 -15.79 -11.49 0.09
C ASN A 43 -14.94 -12.70 -0.33
N ALA A 44 -14.20 -12.55 -1.42
CA ALA A 44 -13.39 -13.62 -1.98
C ALA A 44 -12.15 -13.85 -1.11
N HIS A 45 -11.83 -15.11 -0.84
CA HIS A 45 -10.64 -15.51 -0.09
C HIS A 45 -9.44 -15.71 -1.01
N ALA A 46 -8.23 -15.59 -0.46
CA ALA A 46 -7.00 -15.81 -1.22
C ALA A 46 -6.86 -17.22 -1.81
N ALA A 47 -7.52 -18.20 -1.20
CA ALA A 47 -7.60 -19.56 -1.73
C ALA A 47 -8.40 -19.63 -3.03
N ASP A 48 -9.31 -18.68 -3.27
CA ASP A 48 -10.27 -18.76 -4.36
C ASP A 48 -9.66 -18.43 -5.72
N ARG A 49 -8.43 -17.86 -5.77
CA ARG A 49 -7.56 -17.54 -6.95
C ARG A 49 -8.27 -17.03 -8.22
N GLY A 50 -9.53 -16.62 -8.11
CA GLY A 50 -10.39 -16.23 -9.21
C GLY A 50 -10.36 -14.73 -9.45
N ASN A 51 -11.00 -14.31 -10.54
CA ASN A 51 -11.05 -12.91 -10.95
C ASN A 51 -11.61 -11.99 -9.86
N ALA A 52 -12.60 -12.46 -9.08
CA ALA A 52 -13.16 -11.72 -7.96
C ALA A 52 -12.12 -11.40 -6.86
N TYR A 53 -11.26 -12.36 -6.51
CA TYR A 53 -10.19 -12.12 -5.53
C TYR A 53 -9.17 -11.11 -6.04
N LEU A 54 -8.75 -11.23 -7.30
CA LEU A 54 -7.78 -10.31 -7.91
C LEU A 54 -8.32 -8.89 -7.97
N LEU A 55 -9.56 -8.73 -8.44
CA LEU A 55 -10.22 -7.43 -8.49
C LEU A 55 -10.44 -6.86 -7.09
N GLN A 56 -10.96 -7.64 -6.14
CA GLN A 56 -11.11 -7.20 -4.75
C GLN A 56 -9.78 -6.73 -4.17
N SER A 57 -8.70 -7.50 -4.36
CA SER A 57 -7.37 -7.14 -3.87
C SER A 57 -6.85 -5.84 -4.50
N ALA A 58 -7.08 -5.65 -5.80
CA ALA A 58 -6.69 -4.42 -6.49
C ALA A 58 -7.46 -3.19 -5.97
N PHE A 59 -8.79 -3.30 -5.82
CA PHE A 59 -9.62 -2.21 -5.31
C PHE A 59 -9.33 -1.89 -3.84
N VAL A 60 -9.13 -2.90 -2.98
CA VAL A 60 -8.75 -2.69 -1.57
C VAL A 60 -7.38 -2.01 -1.48
N THR A 61 -6.42 -2.45 -2.30
CA THR A 61 -5.09 -1.83 -2.38
C THR A 61 -5.19 -0.38 -2.81
N ALA A 62 -5.95 -0.08 -3.87
CA ALA A 62 -6.14 1.26 -4.37
C ALA A 62 -6.81 2.17 -3.31
N MET A 63 -7.83 1.66 -2.61
CA MET A 63 -8.48 2.35 -1.49
C MET A 63 -7.50 2.73 -0.38
N LEU A 64 -6.73 1.76 0.12
CA LEU A 64 -5.78 1.96 1.21
C LEU A 64 -4.64 2.91 0.82
N VAL A 65 -4.16 2.79 -0.42
CA VAL A 65 -3.10 3.67 -0.96
C VAL A 65 -3.62 5.09 -1.10
N SER A 66 -4.77 5.30 -1.74
CA SER A 66 -5.37 6.63 -1.91
C SER A 66 -5.60 7.29 -0.54
N TYR A 67 -6.22 6.59 0.40
CA TYR A 67 -6.41 7.12 1.76
C TYR A 67 -5.07 7.46 2.45
N GLY A 68 -4.10 6.54 2.39
CA GLY A 68 -2.82 6.68 3.10
C GLY A 68 -1.91 7.79 2.54
N ARG A 69 -2.06 8.17 1.27
CA ARG A 69 -1.25 9.21 0.61
C ARG A 69 -1.43 10.59 1.23
N ALA A 70 -2.66 10.93 1.63
CA ALA A 70 -2.95 12.19 2.32
C ALA A 70 -2.05 12.38 3.55
N PHE A 71 -1.80 11.30 4.30
CA PHE A 71 -1.03 11.29 5.55
C PHE A 71 0.43 10.84 5.40
N THR A 72 0.92 10.71 4.17
CA THR A 72 2.31 10.34 3.91
C THR A 72 3.13 11.60 3.66
N GLN A 73 4.30 11.68 4.30
CA GLN A 73 5.26 12.76 4.08
C GLN A 73 5.67 12.77 2.60
N SER A 74 5.77 13.96 2.02
CA SER A 74 6.17 14.14 0.61
C SER A 74 7.25 15.22 0.56
N ASN A 75 8.35 14.94 -0.15
CA ASN A 75 9.47 15.87 -0.24
C ASN A 75 9.01 17.21 -0.83
N GLY A 76 9.23 18.31 -0.09
CA GLY A 76 8.83 19.65 -0.50
C GLY A 76 7.37 20.02 -0.18
N TRP A 77 6.61 19.15 0.49
CA TRP A 77 5.25 19.45 0.98
C TRP A 77 5.25 19.42 2.49
N ASN A 78 4.36 20.21 3.09
CA ASN A 78 4.10 20.14 4.53
C ASN A 78 3.38 18.82 4.87
N ASP A 79 3.54 18.39 6.10
CA ASP A 79 2.76 17.27 6.64
C ASP A 79 1.27 17.61 6.65
N PHE A 80 0.43 16.57 6.62
CA PHE A 80 -1.00 16.77 6.82
C PHE A 80 -1.24 17.33 8.24
N PRO A 81 -2.04 18.39 8.41
CA PRO A 81 -2.30 18.98 9.72
C PRO A 81 -2.87 17.94 10.68
N LYS A 82 -2.17 17.68 11.78
CA LYS A 82 -2.58 16.65 12.75
C LYS A 82 -3.79 17.10 13.55
N GLU A 83 -3.98 18.40 13.68
CA GLU A 83 -5.11 19.05 14.33
C GLU A 83 -6.44 18.67 13.67
N LEU A 84 -6.42 18.30 12.38
CA LEU A 84 -7.61 17.79 11.70
C LEU A 84 -7.99 16.38 12.15
N LEU A 85 -7.05 15.59 12.68
CA LEU A 85 -7.33 14.28 13.27
C LEU A 85 -7.94 14.40 14.67
N ASP A 86 -7.74 15.53 15.35
CA ASP A 86 -8.37 15.78 16.66
C ASP A 86 -9.89 15.94 16.55
N LEU A 87 -10.42 16.14 15.32
CA LEU A 87 -11.85 16.15 15.04
C LEU A 87 -12.47 14.75 15.00
N TYR A 88 -11.65 13.70 14.94
CA TYR A 88 -12.14 12.32 14.86
C TYR A 88 -12.60 11.83 16.22
N ASP A 89 -13.70 11.07 16.23
CA ASP A 89 -14.04 10.26 17.38
C ASP A 89 -13.10 9.05 17.55
N ALA A 90 -13.23 8.34 18.67
CA ALA A 90 -12.36 7.20 18.97
C ALA A 90 -12.48 6.05 17.94
N GLY A 91 -13.66 5.88 17.33
CA GLY A 91 -13.91 4.88 16.29
C GLY A 91 -13.27 5.28 14.96
N GLU A 92 -13.44 6.54 14.57
CA GLU A 92 -12.82 7.12 13.37
C GLU A 92 -11.30 7.09 13.45
N LEU A 93 -10.73 7.46 14.61
CA LEU A 93 -9.30 7.36 14.86
C LEU A 93 -8.81 5.91 14.82
N GLY A 94 -9.56 4.97 15.42
CA GLY A 94 -9.24 3.55 15.33
C GLY A 94 -9.24 3.02 13.89
N GLN A 95 -10.18 3.50 13.07
CA GLN A 95 -10.25 3.13 11.66
C GLN A 95 -9.12 3.76 10.84
N HIS A 96 -8.76 5.02 11.14
CA HIS A 96 -7.60 5.70 10.55
C HIS A 96 -6.32 4.90 10.77
N GLU A 97 -6.03 4.54 12.02
CA GLU A 97 -4.84 3.78 12.39
C GLU A 97 -4.81 2.41 11.70
N ARG A 98 -5.97 1.73 11.63
CA ARG A 98 -6.09 0.47 10.91
C ARG A 98 -5.79 0.62 9.42
N PHE A 99 -6.27 1.68 8.77
CA PHE A 99 -5.96 1.95 7.36
C PHE A 99 -4.49 2.25 7.15
N ARG A 100 -3.86 3.01 8.05
CA ARG A 100 -2.42 3.28 8.03
C ARG A 100 -1.59 2.00 8.18
N GLU A 101 -1.97 1.13 9.11
CA GLU A 101 -1.33 -0.16 9.33
C GLU A 101 -1.46 -1.07 8.09
N LEU A 102 -2.68 -1.23 7.57
CA LEU A 102 -2.94 -2.06 6.39
C LEU A 102 -2.18 -1.53 5.17
N ARG A 103 -2.18 -0.22 4.95
CA ARG A 103 -1.40 0.41 3.88
C ARG A 103 0.09 0.12 4.03
N ASN A 104 0.65 0.23 5.23
CA ASN A 104 2.06 -0.07 5.46
C ASN A 104 2.38 -1.55 5.20
N ARG A 105 1.49 -2.48 5.56
CA ARG A 105 1.62 -3.91 5.23
C ARG A 105 1.56 -4.15 3.72
N VAL A 106 0.66 -3.45 3.00
CA VAL A 106 0.56 -3.52 1.54
C VAL A 106 1.86 -3.04 0.87
N TYR A 107 2.44 -1.93 1.33
CA TYR A 107 3.73 -1.44 0.81
C TYR A 107 4.91 -2.33 1.22
N ALA A 108 4.84 -2.95 2.40
CA ALA A 108 5.77 -3.97 2.83
C ALA A 108 5.50 -5.29 2.10
N HIS A 109 5.72 -5.32 0.78
CA HIS A 109 5.71 -6.53 -0.03
C HIS A 109 6.73 -7.59 0.44
N THR A 110 7.54 -7.29 1.46
CA THR A 110 8.55 -8.14 2.10
C THR A 110 8.41 -8.10 3.64
N ASP A 111 7.19 -8.20 4.17
CA ASP A 111 7.01 -8.43 5.61
C ASP A 111 7.58 -9.81 5.99
N PRO A 112 8.59 -9.91 6.88
CA PRO A 112 9.16 -11.19 7.30
C PRO A 112 8.14 -12.12 7.99
N ARG A 113 6.98 -11.62 8.41
CA ARG A 113 5.86 -12.45 8.91
C ARG A 113 5.18 -13.24 7.79
N GLU A 114 5.20 -12.72 6.57
CA GLU A 114 4.60 -13.34 5.37
C GLU A 114 5.58 -14.25 4.63
N PHE A 115 6.90 -14.07 4.83
CA PHE A 115 7.94 -14.88 4.19
C PHE A 115 8.77 -15.68 5.19
N LYS A 116 8.55 -16.99 5.26
CA LYS A 116 9.45 -17.92 5.98
C LYS A 116 10.74 -18.13 5.18
N VAL A 117 11.75 -17.32 5.46
CA VAL A 117 13.08 -17.48 4.85
C VAL A 117 13.86 -18.56 5.61
N HIS A 118 14.32 -19.60 4.91
CA HIS A 118 15.27 -20.56 5.45
C HIS A 118 16.68 -20.13 5.04
N PRO A 119 17.60 -19.87 5.98
CA PRO A 119 18.97 -19.53 5.65
C PRO A 119 19.59 -20.65 4.81
N TRP A 120 20.26 -20.29 3.71
CA TRP A 120 20.96 -21.27 2.90
C TRP A 120 22.17 -21.80 3.69
N THR A 121 22.01 -22.96 4.33
CA THR A 121 23.15 -23.72 4.84
C THR A 121 23.89 -24.30 3.65
N LYS A 122 25.14 -23.87 3.45
CA LYS A 122 26.07 -24.48 2.49
C LYS A 122 26.16 -25.98 2.76
N VAL A 123 25.41 -26.79 2.00
CA VAL A 123 25.78 -28.18 1.80
C VAL A 123 26.97 -28.14 0.86
N LEU A 124 28.17 -28.28 1.41
CA LEU A 124 29.37 -28.60 0.64
C LEU A 124 29.08 -29.94 -0.06
N ILE A 125 28.64 -29.87 -1.32
CA ILE A 125 28.61 -31.04 -2.19
C ILE A 125 30.09 -31.39 -2.42
N SER A 126 30.58 -32.41 -1.71
CA SER A 126 31.83 -33.06 -2.11
C SER A 126 31.57 -33.71 -3.46
N VAL A 127 32.05 -33.09 -4.54
CA VAL A 127 32.04 -33.72 -5.85
C VAL A 127 33.06 -34.86 -5.79
N ALA A 128 32.58 -36.09 -5.71
CA ALA A 128 33.42 -37.27 -5.90
C ALA A 128 33.99 -37.27 -7.33
N PRO A 129 35.24 -37.70 -7.55
CA PRO A 129 35.85 -37.69 -8.88
C PRO A 129 35.11 -38.65 -9.81
N ARG A 130 34.75 -38.17 -11.01
CA ARG A 130 34.15 -39.00 -12.05
C ARG A 130 35.21 -40.00 -12.55
N HIS A 131 34.90 -41.29 -12.44
CA HIS A 131 35.64 -42.32 -13.15
C HIS A 131 35.50 -42.09 -14.66
N HIS A 132 36.64 -42.01 -15.35
CA HIS A 132 36.72 -42.10 -16.80
C HIS A 132 36.11 -43.43 -17.26
N VAL A 133 35.17 -43.36 -18.19
CA VAL A 133 34.74 -44.52 -18.99
C VAL A 133 35.41 -44.38 -20.35
N GLU A 134 36.29 -45.33 -20.67
CA GLU A 134 36.89 -45.49 -21.99
C GLU A 134 35.79 -45.82 -23.02
N ALA A 135 35.86 -45.15 -24.17
CA ALA A 135 35.00 -45.44 -25.31
C ALA A 135 35.53 -46.66 -26.06
N ASP A 136 34.71 -47.71 -26.15
CA ASP A 136 34.91 -48.83 -27.06
C ASP A 136 34.27 -48.48 -28.41
N GLU A 137 35.12 -48.09 -29.37
CA GLU A 137 34.76 -47.96 -30.78
C GLU A 137 34.96 -49.31 -31.48
N SER A 138 33.86 -50.03 -31.72
CA SER A 138 33.83 -51.19 -32.60
C SER A 138 32.57 -51.19 -33.45
N ARG A 139 32.65 -50.64 -34.68
CA ARG A 139 31.87 -51.09 -35.85
C ARG A 139 32.49 -50.66 -37.16
#